data_AF-A0A2U9CN45-F1
#
_entry.id   AF-A0A2U9CN45-F1
#
_cell.length_a   1.000
_cell.length_b   1.000
_cell.length_c   1.000
_cell.angle_alpha   90.00
_cell.angle_beta   90.00
_cell.angle_gamma   90.00
#
_symmetry.space_group_name_H-M   'P 1'
#
loop_
_entity.id
_entity.type
_entity.pdbx_description
1 polymer ?
#
loop_
_entity_poly.entity_id
_entity_poly.type
_entity_poly.pdbx_seq_one_letter_code
_entity_poly.pdbx_strand_id
1 'polypeptide(L)'
;MSKSSSSSSSSSSSKVLHLKDKVSGNEADLALCNLTEVPVRELALFPKATVVDLSCNNITSIPPEFCSLIHLVKVDLSKNQLTCLPDDLGNLVNLQHLDLYNNKLTVLPVSFSQLRSLKWLDLKDNPLEPDLAKAAGDCLDEKQCKQCATKVLHHMRAIQDDVDRAREKRLLKEKELGRKKEVKQREREAREKEARKREKAEEKEKRRKEYNAQRAALAAKEQQKKKNEEKKKKNGQAAGMVLMSNVLSADKKVVVESAPKPRRSLVGLLFKLLLLLLLGLAGVAASCRLTELQREAVCVPINAALDDGLSWAREQEGVVRQLVQNLSTAAKEFLESTQTSKN
;
A
#
# COMPACT_ATOMS: atom_id res chain seq x y z
N MET A 1 18.06 28.14 -60.04
CA MET A 1 18.64 26.77 -59.97
C MET A 1 18.87 26.43 -58.52
N SER A 2 18.23 25.36 -58.11
CA SER A 2 18.10 24.84 -56.75
C SER A 2 19.40 24.19 -56.27
N LYS A 3 19.71 24.32 -54.98
CA LYS A 3 19.71 23.20 -54.02
C LYS A 3 20.17 23.67 -52.64
N SER A 4 19.17 23.76 -51.76
CA SER A 4 19.26 23.56 -50.32
C SER A 4 19.78 22.16 -50.02
N SER A 5 20.79 22.05 -49.14
CA SER A 5 21.20 20.79 -48.51
C SER A 5 21.07 20.92 -47.00
N SER A 6 19.98 20.29 -46.56
CA SER A 6 19.51 19.93 -45.23
C SER A 6 20.59 19.46 -44.25
N SER A 7 20.46 19.99 -43.04
CA SER A 7 20.69 19.36 -41.74
C SER A 7 20.69 17.83 -41.75
N SER A 8 21.85 17.23 -41.45
CA SER A 8 21.95 15.85 -41.00
C SER A 8 21.82 15.81 -39.47
N SER A 9 20.68 15.29 -39.05
CA SER A 9 20.36 14.86 -37.69
C SER A 9 21.49 14.05 -37.05
N SER A 10 21.95 14.50 -35.88
CA SER A 10 22.79 13.75 -34.96
C SER A 10 22.05 12.50 -34.47
N SER A 11 22.29 11.37 -35.14
CA SER A 11 21.87 10.06 -34.64
C SER A 11 22.80 9.64 -33.50
N SER A 12 22.22 9.53 -32.30
CA SER A 12 22.82 8.92 -31.11
C SER A 12 23.42 7.57 -31.47
N SER A 13 24.73 7.57 -31.71
CA SER A 13 25.49 6.37 -32.05
C SER A 13 26.04 5.84 -30.75
N SER A 14 25.29 4.96 -30.09
CA SER A 14 25.85 4.05 -29.10
C SER A 14 26.91 3.22 -29.83
N LYS A 15 28.15 3.71 -29.84
CA LYS A 15 29.31 2.93 -30.27
C LYS A 15 29.28 1.69 -29.40
N VAL A 16 28.99 0.54 -30.02
CA VAL A 16 29.11 -0.75 -29.35
C VAL A 16 30.54 -0.84 -28.85
N LEU A 17 30.74 -0.57 -27.57
CA LEU A 17 32.04 -0.67 -26.94
C LEU A 17 32.41 -2.15 -26.96
N HIS A 18 33.45 -2.49 -27.72
CA HIS A 18 34.07 -3.80 -27.64
C HIS A 18 34.84 -3.88 -26.33
N LEU A 19 34.11 -4.16 -25.24
CA LEU A 19 34.66 -4.20 -23.88
C LEU A 19 35.79 -5.23 -23.75
N LYS A 20 35.76 -6.28 -24.57
CA LYS A 20 36.77 -7.34 -24.58
C LYS A 20 38.18 -6.82 -24.90
N ASP A 21 38.30 -5.78 -25.71
CA ASP A 21 39.60 -5.19 -26.08
C ASP A 21 40.08 -4.17 -25.05
N LYS A 22 39.19 -3.79 -24.11
CA LYS A 22 39.43 -2.85 -23.02
C LYS A 22 39.72 -3.54 -21.69
N VAL A 23 39.61 -4.87 -21.64
CA VAL A 23 39.88 -5.69 -20.45
C VAL A 23 41.21 -6.42 -20.63
N SER A 24 42.18 -6.09 -19.78
CA SER A 24 43.49 -6.75 -19.71
C SER A 24 43.66 -7.40 -18.34
N GLY A 25 43.68 -8.74 -18.30
CA GLY A 25 43.81 -9.48 -17.05
C GLY A 25 42.63 -9.23 -16.10
N ASN A 26 42.89 -8.51 -15.01
CA ASN A 26 41.90 -8.11 -14.02
C ASN A 26 41.54 -6.61 -14.08
N GLU A 27 42.04 -5.88 -15.08
CA GLU A 27 41.83 -4.45 -15.23
C GLU A 27 40.95 -4.18 -16.46
N ALA A 28 39.91 -3.36 -16.29
CA ALA A 28 39.08 -2.85 -17.36
C ALA A 28 39.33 -1.34 -17.49
N ASP A 29 39.99 -0.94 -18.59
CA ASP A 29 40.28 0.46 -18.89
C ASP A 29 39.21 1.04 -19.83
N LEU A 30 38.31 1.83 -19.24
CA LEU A 30 37.25 2.56 -19.92
C LEU A 30 37.44 4.07 -19.79
N ALA A 31 38.67 4.51 -19.50
CA ALA A 31 38.98 5.93 -19.44
C ALA A 31 38.83 6.57 -20.82
N LEU A 32 38.44 7.85 -20.85
CA LEU A 32 38.40 8.68 -22.08
C LEU A 32 37.55 8.08 -23.22
N CYS A 33 36.51 7.31 -22.89
CA CYS A 33 35.65 6.64 -23.87
C CYS A 33 34.42 7.47 -24.27
N ASN A 34 34.29 8.71 -23.75
CA ASN A 34 33.12 9.58 -23.89
C ASN A 34 31.81 8.91 -23.44
N LEU A 35 31.90 8.10 -22.38
CA LEU A 35 30.75 7.40 -21.80
C LEU A 35 29.81 8.39 -21.11
N THR A 36 28.52 8.28 -21.39
CA THR A 36 27.47 8.99 -20.65
C THR A 36 26.84 8.12 -19.56
N GLU A 37 26.97 6.79 -19.68
CA GLU A 37 26.45 5.79 -18.76
C GLU A 37 27.50 4.72 -18.47
N VAL A 38 27.38 4.07 -17.30
CA VAL A 38 28.26 2.96 -16.93
C VAL A 38 27.78 1.69 -17.65
N PRO A 39 28.65 0.98 -18.41
CA PRO A 39 28.28 -0.27 -19.09
C PRO A 39 28.24 -1.46 -18.11
N VAL A 40 27.30 -1.43 -17.16
CA VAL A 40 27.19 -2.41 -16.07
C VAL A 40 26.95 -3.83 -16.59
N ARG A 41 26.13 -3.97 -17.63
CA ARG A 41 25.79 -5.27 -18.21
C ARG A 41 27.03 -5.94 -18.79
N GLU A 42 27.85 -5.17 -19.47
CA GLU A 42 29.09 -5.61 -20.08
C GLU A 42 30.13 -5.91 -19.00
N LEU A 43 30.31 -5.04 -18.00
CA LEU A 43 31.22 -5.28 -16.87
C LEU A 43 30.85 -6.54 -16.09
N ALA A 44 29.55 -6.84 -15.92
CA ALA A 44 29.08 -8.05 -15.26
C ALA A 44 29.49 -9.35 -15.98
N LEU A 45 29.77 -9.29 -17.29
CA LEU A 45 30.25 -10.45 -18.07
C LEU A 45 31.73 -10.77 -17.79
N PHE A 46 32.47 -9.88 -17.13
CA PHE A 46 33.89 -10.03 -16.83
C PHE A 46 34.15 -10.03 -15.31
N PRO A 47 33.71 -11.06 -14.56
CA PRO A 47 33.88 -11.12 -13.10
C PRO A 47 35.35 -11.18 -12.63
N LYS A 48 36.29 -11.37 -13.56
CA LYS A 48 37.73 -11.29 -13.30
C LYS A 48 38.25 -9.84 -13.24
N ALA A 49 37.51 -8.89 -13.82
CA ALA A 49 37.86 -7.48 -13.79
C ALA A 49 37.59 -6.92 -12.38
N THR A 50 38.62 -6.82 -11.56
CA THR A 50 38.53 -6.30 -10.19
C THR A 50 38.93 -4.83 -10.11
N VAL A 51 39.60 -4.32 -11.13
CA VAL A 51 39.99 -2.92 -11.28
C VAL A 51 39.24 -2.36 -12.48
N VAL A 52 38.47 -1.29 -12.28
CA VAL A 52 37.71 -0.63 -13.35
C VAL A 52 38.05 0.84 -13.34
N ASP A 53 38.60 1.32 -14.45
CA ASP A 53 38.88 2.73 -14.69
C ASP A 53 37.77 3.30 -15.60
N LEU A 54 36.94 4.18 -15.05
CA LEU A 54 35.89 4.93 -15.74
C LEU A 54 36.20 6.44 -15.75
N SER A 55 37.46 6.81 -15.52
CA SER A 55 37.88 8.20 -15.41
C SER A 55 37.73 8.99 -16.71
N CYS A 56 37.62 10.32 -16.60
CA CYS A 56 37.57 11.23 -17.74
C CYS A 56 36.47 10.90 -18.75
N ASN A 57 35.25 10.62 -18.27
CA ASN A 57 34.06 10.40 -19.07
C ASN A 57 33.00 11.49 -18.80
N ASN A 58 31.81 11.34 -19.36
CA ASN A 58 30.69 12.26 -19.21
C ASN A 58 29.56 11.66 -18.35
N ILE A 59 29.89 10.77 -17.42
CA ILE A 59 28.91 10.02 -16.62
C ILE A 59 28.29 10.95 -15.58
N THR A 60 26.96 11.04 -15.57
CA THR A 60 26.20 11.90 -14.64
C THR A 60 25.64 11.16 -13.44
N SER A 61 25.42 9.85 -13.58
CA SER A 61 24.86 9.00 -12.54
C SER A 61 25.35 7.56 -12.70
N ILE A 62 25.50 6.86 -11.58
CA ILE A 62 25.81 5.43 -11.56
C ILE A 62 24.49 4.68 -11.31
N PRO A 63 24.11 3.72 -12.18
CA PRO A 63 22.89 2.96 -11.99
C PRO A 63 23.00 2.01 -10.78
N PRO A 64 21.90 1.72 -10.05
CA PRO A 64 21.92 0.84 -8.87
C PRO A 64 22.50 -0.55 -9.14
N GLU A 65 22.35 -1.07 -10.35
CA GLU A 65 22.89 -2.36 -10.78
C GLU A 65 24.42 -2.43 -10.68
N PHE A 66 25.12 -1.28 -10.71
CA PHE A 66 26.57 -1.23 -10.50
C PHE A 66 26.97 -1.80 -9.13
N CYS A 67 26.10 -1.64 -8.13
CA CYS A 67 26.31 -2.16 -6.78
C CYS A 67 26.25 -3.69 -6.70
N SER A 68 25.83 -4.38 -7.77
CA SER A 68 25.90 -5.85 -7.88
C SER A 68 27.29 -6.38 -8.23
N LEU A 69 28.20 -5.52 -8.70
CA LEU A 69 29.58 -5.86 -9.05
C LEU A 69 30.47 -6.01 -7.80
N ILE A 70 30.07 -6.86 -6.87
CA ILE A 70 30.69 -7.03 -5.54
C ILE A 70 32.16 -7.51 -5.58
N HIS A 71 32.64 -7.96 -6.74
CA HIS A 71 34.01 -8.42 -6.97
C HIS A 71 35.00 -7.27 -7.20
N LEU A 72 34.50 -6.03 -7.38
CA LEU A 72 35.34 -4.86 -7.60
C LEU A 72 36.16 -4.51 -6.35
N VAL A 73 37.45 -4.22 -6.58
CA VAL A 73 38.45 -3.87 -5.57
C VAL A 73 38.94 -2.44 -5.76
N LYS A 74 39.08 -1.99 -7.00
CA LYS A 74 39.45 -0.61 -7.32
C LYS A 74 38.52 -0.05 -8.38
N VAL A 75 37.98 1.14 -8.14
CA VAL A 75 37.14 1.85 -9.08
C VAL A 75 37.62 3.29 -9.17
N ASP A 76 37.95 3.73 -10.38
CA ASP A 76 38.24 5.13 -10.67
C ASP A 76 37.06 5.74 -11.43
N LEU A 77 36.43 6.75 -10.85
CA LEU A 77 35.33 7.53 -11.42
C LEU A 77 35.68 9.01 -11.48
N SER A 78 36.97 9.35 -11.40
CA SER A 78 37.46 10.71 -11.40
C SER A 78 37.15 11.45 -12.70
N LYS A 79 37.02 12.77 -12.63
CA LYS A 79 36.77 13.65 -13.77
C LYS A 79 35.52 13.24 -14.57
N ASN A 80 34.42 13.02 -13.85
CA ASN A 80 33.09 12.78 -14.41
C ASN A 80 32.14 13.92 -13.98
N GLN A 81 30.84 13.74 -14.17
CA GLN A 81 29.80 14.72 -13.83
C GLN A 81 28.81 14.14 -12.80
N LEU A 82 29.28 13.22 -11.94
CA LEU A 82 28.43 12.54 -10.98
C LEU A 82 27.82 13.52 -9.98
N THR A 83 26.48 13.57 -9.92
CA THR A 83 25.75 14.41 -8.96
C THR A 83 25.39 13.65 -7.69
N CYS A 84 25.22 12.33 -7.80
CA CYS A 84 24.91 11.45 -6.69
C CYS A 84 25.49 10.05 -6.94
N LEU A 85 25.67 9.30 -5.86
CA LEU A 85 26.00 7.87 -5.89
C LEU A 85 24.75 7.06 -5.51
N PRO A 86 24.62 5.80 -5.97
CA PRO A 86 23.48 4.95 -5.66
C PRO A 86 23.40 4.66 -4.16
N ASP A 87 22.18 4.59 -3.63
CA ASP A 87 21.92 4.31 -2.21
C ASP A 87 22.52 2.98 -1.73
N ASP A 88 22.77 2.04 -2.65
CA ASP A 88 23.29 0.70 -2.38
C ASP A 88 24.82 0.57 -2.59
N LEU A 89 25.55 1.68 -2.75
CA LEU A 89 27.01 1.64 -2.97
C LEU A 89 27.76 0.86 -1.88
N GLY A 90 27.24 0.87 -0.65
CA GLY A 90 27.75 0.07 0.47
C GLY A 90 27.86 -1.43 0.22
N ASN A 91 27.15 -1.98 -0.78
CA ASN A 91 27.20 -3.40 -1.14
C ASN A 91 28.54 -3.82 -1.76
N LEU A 92 29.37 -2.88 -2.23
CA LEU A 92 30.71 -3.14 -2.76
C LEU A 92 31.72 -3.42 -1.62
N VAL A 93 31.46 -4.47 -0.84
CA VAL A 93 32.17 -4.79 0.42
C VAL A 93 33.67 -5.08 0.23
N ASN A 94 34.09 -5.44 -0.98
CA ASN A 94 35.48 -5.71 -1.35
C ASN A 94 36.23 -4.48 -1.88
N LEU A 95 35.54 -3.35 -2.07
CA LEU A 95 36.14 -2.14 -2.61
C LEU A 95 37.18 -1.58 -1.65
N GLN A 96 38.41 -1.41 -2.12
CA GLN A 96 39.56 -0.92 -1.36
C GLN A 96 40.01 0.46 -1.82
N HIS A 97 39.76 0.81 -3.08
CA HIS A 97 40.16 2.07 -3.67
C HIS A 97 38.99 2.65 -4.47
N LEU A 98 38.61 3.88 -4.16
CA LEU A 98 37.55 4.59 -4.86
C LEU A 98 38.02 6.02 -5.14
N ASP A 99 38.16 6.36 -6.41
CA ASP A 99 38.46 7.74 -6.83
C ASP A 99 37.19 8.42 -7.36
N LEU A 100 36.82 9.53 -6.72
CA LEU A 100 35.68 10.38 -7.09
C LEU A 100 36.13 11.82 -7.34
N TYR A 101 37.43 12.06 -7.49
CA TYR A 101 38.03 13.36 -7.76
C TYR A 101 37.32 14.10 -8.90
N ASN A 102 37.07 15.40 -8.73
CA ASN A 102 36.48 16.28 -9.74
C ASN A 102 35.15 15.74 -10.32
N ASN A 103 34.14 15.67 -9.46
CA ASN A 103 32.76 15.36 -9.81
C ASN A 103 31.82 16.51 -9.33
N LYS A 104 30.52 16.25 -9.19
CA LYS A 104 29.51 17.21 -8.72
C LYS A 104 28.75 16.67 -7.50
N LEU A 105 29.42 15.84 -6.69
CA LEU A 105 28.82 15.23 -5.50
C LEU A 105 28.66 16.28 -4.40
N THR A 106 27.46 16.33 -3.81
CA THR A 106 27.17 17.15 -2.62
C THR A 106 27.13 16.31 -1.34
N VAL A 107 26.62 15.09 -1.45
CA VAL A 107 26.46 14.13 -0.35
C VAL A 107 26.89 12.73 -0.78
N LEU A 108 27.18 11.88 0.21
CA LEU A 108 27.37 10.45 0.02
C LEU A 108 26.18 9.68 0.61
N PRO A 109 25.81 8.54 0.03
CA PRO A 109 24.72 7.70 0.54
C PRO A 109 25.09 7.15 1.93
N VAL A 110 24.11 6.96 2.80
CA VAL A 110 24.36 6.48 4.18
C VAL A 110 25.02 5.08 4.18
N SER A 111 24.72 4.27 3.17
CA SER A 111 25.35 2.95 2.95
C SER A 111 26.86 3.01 2.71
N PHE A 112 27.43 4.18 2.40
CA PHE A 112 28.88 4.35 2.23
C PHE A 112 29.65 3.90 3.48
N SER A 113 29.04 4.00 4.67
CA SER A 113 29.56 3.47 5.94
C SER A 113 29.82 1.95 5.95
N GLN A 114 29.22 1.21 5.02
CA GLN A 114 29.31 -0.24 4.87
C GLN A 114 30.50 -0.70 4.02
N LEU A 115 31.22 0.22 3.37
CA LEU A 115 32.44 -0.04 2.61
C LEU A 115 33.63 -0.36 3.55
N ARG A 116 33.55 -1.49 4.25
CA ARG A 116 34.49 -1.88 5.34
C ARG A 116 35.92 -2.08 4.88
N SER A 117 36.11 -2.41 3.61
CA SER A 117 37.43 -2.67 3.03
C SER A 117 38.08 -1.43 2.42
N LEU A 118 37.38 -0.30 2.38
CA LEU A 118 37.84 0.90 1.69
C LEU A 118 39.03 1.51 2.44
N LYS A 119 40.16 1.59 1.74
CA LYS A 119 41.44 2.07 2.28
C LYS A 119 41.88 3.37 1.66
N TRP A 120 41.42 3.70 0.46
CA TRP A 120 41.83 4.91 -0.26
C TRP A 120 40.58 5.55 -0.88
N LEU A 121 40.46 6.86 -0.68
CA LEU A 121 39.35 7.65 -1.17
C LEU A 121 39.84 9.05 -1.53
N ASP A 122 39.49 9.51 -2.73
CA ASP A 122 39.58 10.91 -3.09
C ASP A 122 38.19 11.46 -3.43
N LEU A 123 37.88 12.61 -2.84
CA LEU A 123 36.64 13.36 -3.05
C LEU A 123 36.90 14.82 -3.40
N LYS A 124 38.17 15.21 -3.61
CA LYS A 124 38.54 16.59 -3.90
C LYS A 124 37.84 17.09 -5.17
N ASP A 125 37.65 18.40 -5.25
CA ASP A 125 36.96 19.08 -6.35
C ASP A 125 35.50 18.61 -6.53
N ASN A 126 34.83 18.27 -5.42
CA ASN A 126 33.39 18.10 -5.34
C ASN A 126 32.75 19.18 -4.45
N PRO A 127 31.54 19.67 -4.78
CA PRO A 127 30.80 20.63 -3.97
C PRO A 127 30.15 19.96 -2.73
N LEU A 128 30.95 19.26 -1.93
CA LEU A 128 30.47 18.51 -0.76
C LEU A 128 29.87 19.44 0.31
N GLU A 129 28.87 18.93 1.03
CA GLU A 129 28.35 19.57 2.24
C GLU A 129 29.48 19.86 3.25
N PRO A 130 29.45 20.99 3.99
CA PRO A 130 30.59 21.46 4.78
C PRO A 130 31.12 20.44 5.80
N ASP A 131 30.23 19.70 6.47
CA ASP A 131 30.61 18.70 7.47
C ASP A 131 31.33 17.50 6.85
N LEU A 132 30.86 17.07 5.67
CA LEU A 132 31.48 15.99 4.91
C LEU A 132 32.80 16.44 4.30
N ALA A 133 32.86 17.65 3.73
CA ALA A 133 34.09 18.23 3.20
C ALA A 133 35.18 18.33 4.29
N LYS A 134 34.80 18.74 5.50
CA LYS A 134 35.70 18.78 6.66
C LYS A 134 36.17 17.40 7.09
N ALA A 135 35.29 16.38 7.04
CA ALA A 135 35.66 15.01 7.36
C ALA A 135 36.61 14.41 6.32
N ALA A 136 36.36 14.64 5.03
CA ALA A 136 37.22 14.20 3.93
C ALA A 136 38.62 14.82 4.02
N GLY A 137 38.69 16.15 4.17
CA GLY A 137 39.96 16.87 4.16
C GLY A 137 40.67 16.79 2.80
N ASP A 138 41.98 17.07 2.80
CA ASP A 138 42.80 17.00 1.60
C ASP A 138 43.21 15.55 1.26
N CYS A 139 43.53 15.32 -0.01
CA CYS A 139 44.09 14.08 -0.55
C CYS A 139 45.18 14.45 -1.58
N LEU A 140 46.30 15.03 -1.10
CA LEU A 140 47.44 15.41 -1.94
C LEU A 140 48.48 14.29 -2.07
N ASP A 141 48.47 13.33 -1.14
CA ASP A 141 49.37 12.19 -1.11
C ASP A 141 48.62 10.93 -0.65
N GLU A 142 49.23 9.75 -0.85
CA GLU A 142 48.61 8.46 -0.53
C GLU A 142 48.19 8.35 0.95
N LYS A 143 48.95 8.97 1.87
CA LYS A 143 48.65 8.92 3.31
C LYS A 143 47.41 9.76 3.62
N GLN A 144 47.28 10.93 3.02
CA GLN A 144 46.12 11.81 3.17
C GLN A 144 44.86 11.14 2.62
N CYS A 145 44.93 10.51 1.45
CA CYS A 145 43.77 9.81 0.86
C CYS A 145 43.33 8.58 1.68
N LYS A 146 44.28 7.89 2.33
CA LYS A 146 43.96 6.82 3.29
C LYS A 146 43.26 7.36 4.54
N GLN A 147 43.70 8.54 5.01
CA GLN A 147 43.03 9.22 6.13
C GLN A 147 41.64 9.72 5.74
N CYS A 148 41.47 10.26 4.52
CA CYS A 148 40.18 10.65 3.97
C CYS A 148 39.19 9.47 4.03
N ALA A 149 39.56 8.31 3.48
CA ALA A 149 38.73 7.10 3.54
C ALA A 149 38.29 6.76 4.97
N THR A 150 39.25 6.74 5.91
CA THR A 150 38.97 6.40 7.31
C THR A 150 38.04 7.41 7.99
N LYS A 151 38.28 8.71 7.80
CA LYS A 151 37.49 9.78 8.42
C LYS A 151 36.08 9.86 7.84
N VAL A 152 35.95 9.73 6.51
CA VAL A 152 34.65 9.72 5.84
C VAL A 152 33.84 8.50 6.27
N LEU A 153 34.42 7.31 6.32
CA LEU A 153 33.71 6.12 6.83
C LEU A 153 33.24 6.29 8.27
N HIS A 154 34.07 6.89 9.13
CA HIS A 154 33.68 7.18 10.50
C HIS A 154 32.51 8.18 10.58
N HIS A 155 32.60 9.27 9.81
CA HIS A 155 31.53 10.27 9.72
C HIS A 155 30.21 9.65 9.19
N MET A 156 30.28 8.84 8.13
CA MET A 156 29.11 8.14 7.58
C MET A 156 28.53 7.13 8.57
N ARG A 157 29.36 6.44 9.36
CA ARG A 157 28.88 5.53 10.40
C ARG A 157 28.11 6.26 11.49
N ALA A 158 28.58 7.43 11.92
CA ALA A 158 27.84 8.24 12.89
C ALA A 158 26.45 8.65 12.36
N ILE A 159 26.37 9.04 11.08
CA ILE A 159 25.09 9.35 10.41
C ILE A 159 24.20 8.10 10.32
N GLN A 160 24.75 6.95 9.94
CA GLN A 160 24.02 5.69 9.89
C GLN A 160 23.42 5.33 11.26
N ASP A 161 24.21 5.44 12.33
CA ASP A 161 23.76 5.16 13.68
C ASP A 161 22.65 6.13 14.13
N ASP A 162 22.70 7.41 13.72
CA ASP A 162 21.64 8.39 13.97
C ASP A 162 20.35 8.05 13.23
N VAL A 163 20.45 7.65 11.96
CA VAL A 163 19.33 7.19 11.14
C VAL A 163 18.69 5.95 11.75
N ASP A 164 19.49 4.99 12.21
CA ASP A 164 19.00 3.75 12.83
C ASP A 164 18.33 4.02 14.18
N ARG A 165 18.93 4.84 15.05
CA ARG A 165 18.29 5.30 16.30
C ARG A 165 16.96 6.02 16.03
N ALA A 166 16.91 6.88 15.01
CA ALA A 166 15.69 7.59 14.64
C ALA A 166 14.61 6.62 14.13
N ARG A 167 14.99 5.62 13.33
CA ARG A 167 14.10 4.55 12.84
C ARG A 167 13.54 3.73 13.99
N GLU A 168 14.38 3.25 14.90
CA GLU A 168 13.95 2.48 16.07
C GLU A 168 12.98 3.27 16.96
N LYS A 169 13.27 4.55 17.21
CA LYS A 169 12.39 5.43 17.99
C LYS A 169 11.03 5.63 17.31
N ARG A 170 10.98 5.73 15.98
CA ARG A 170 9.72 5.82 15.22
C ARG A 170 8.91 4.53 15.35
N LEU A 171 9.55 3.38 15.21
CA LEU A 171 8.92 2.08 15.35
C LEU A 171 8.34 1.86 16.75
N LEU A 172 9.07 2.25 17.81
CA LEU A 172 8.57 2.17 19.19
C LEU A 172 7.35 3.07 19.41
N LYS A 173 7.38 4.31 18.91
CA LYS A 173 6.23 5.22 18.99
C LYS A 173 5.01 4.66 18.26
N GLU A 174 5.21 4.05 17.10
CA GLU A 174 4.13 3.42 16.35
C GLU A 174 3.53 2.22 17.10
N LYS A 175 4.38 1.35 17.66
CA LYS A 175 3.94 0.22 18.52
C LYS A 175 3.17 0.71 19.74
N GLU A 176 3.63 1.75 20.43
CA GLU A 176 2.91 2.34 21.56
C GLU A 176 1.57 2.93 21.15
N LEU A 177 1.52 3.65 20.02
CA LEU A 177 0.28 4.19 19.48
C LEU A 177 -0.70 3.08 19.10
N GLY A 178 -0.21 2.00 18.47
CA GLY A 178 -0.97 0.80 18.16
C GLY A 178 -1.59 0.18 19.42
N ARG A 179 -0.78 -0.05 20.47
CA ARG A 179 -1.26 -0.55 21.77
C ARG A 179 -2.30 0.38 22.41
N LYS A 180 -2.08 1.70 22.39
CA LYS A 180 -3.06 2.68 22.91
C LYS A 180 -4.38 2.64 22.14
N LYS A 181 -4.33 2.52 20.81
CA LYS A 181 -5.52 2.37 19.96
C LYS A 181 -6.26 1.08 20.27
N GLU A 182 -5.54 -0.04 20.42
CA GLU A 182 -6.11 -1.34 20.76
C GLU A 182 -6.81 -1.34 22.13
N VAL A 183 -6.18 -0.76 23.16
CA VAL A 183 -6.79 -0.63 24.48
C VAL A 183 -8.07 0.22 24.42
N LYS A 184 -8.03 1.38 23.76
CA LYS A 184 -9.22 2.23 23.57
C LYS A 184 -10.34 1.50 22.82
N GLN A 185 -9.99 0.70 21.81
CA GLN A 185 -10.94 -0.10 21.06
C GLN A 185 -11.59 -1.17 21.95
N ARG A 186 -10.80 -1.92 22.73
CA ARG A 186 -11.30 -2.91 23.68
C ARG A 186 -12.20 -2.28 24.75
N GLU A 187 -11.84 -1.11 25.27
CA GLU A 187 -12.69 -0.36 26.21
C GLU A 187 -14.02 0.07 25.58
N ARG A 188 -14.00 0.58 24.33
CA ARG A 188 -15.22 0.94 23.61
C ARG A 188 -16.13 -0.26 23.39
N GLU A 189 -15.57 -1.39 22.97
CA GLU A 189 -16.31 -2.64 22.79
C GLU A 189 -16.88 -3.19 24.11
N ALA A 190 -16.12 -3.09 25.21
CA ALA A 190 -16.61 -3.49 26.53
C ALA A 190 -17.77 -2.61 27.00
N ARG A 191 -17.66 -1.29 26.84
CA ARG A 191 -18.73 -0.32 27.15
C ARG A 191 -19.99 -0.59 26.32
N GLU A 192 -19.83 -0.87 25.03
CA GLU A 192 -20.98 -1.20 24.16
C GLU A 192 -21.64 -2.53 24.56
N LYS A 193 -20.85 -3.56 24.88
CA LYS A 193 -21.37 -4.84 25.40
C LYS A 193 -22.11 -4.65 26.72
N GLU A 194 -21.61 -3.79 27.62
CA GLU A 194 -22.27 -3.49 28.89
C GLU A 194 -23.58 -2.71 28.67
N ALA A 195 -23.58 -1.68 27.81
CA ALA A 195 -24.77 -0.93 27.45
C ALA A 195 -25.87 -1.83 26.87
N ARG A 196 -25.52 -2.72 25.92
CA ARG A 196 -26.44 -3.72 25.37
C ARG A 196 -26.98 -4.68 26.42
N LYS A 197 -26.21 -5.02 27.46
CA LYS A 197 -26.68 -5.86 28.59
C LYS A 197 -27.68 -5.09 29.47
N ARG A 198 -27.39 -3.82 29.78
CA ARG A 198 -28.27 -2.94 30.56
C ARG A 198 -29.61 -2.72 29.85
N GLU A 199 -29.58 -2.38 28.56
CA GLU A 199 -30.79 -2.19 27.74
C GLU A 199 -31.67 -3.46 27.73
N LYS A 200 -31.07 -4.64 27.53
CA LYS A 200 -31.81 -5.92 27.61
C LYS A 200 -32.38 -6.21 29.00
N ALA A 201 -31.72 -5.76 30.07
CA ALA A 201 -32.21 -5.94 31.44
C ALA A 201 -33.40 -5.00 31.71
N GLU A 202 -33.29 -3.72 31.31
CA GLU A 202 -34.35 -2.71 31.39
C GLU A 202 -35.58 -3.11 30.58
N GLU A 203 -35.39 -3.62 29.35
CA GLU A 203 -36.49 -4.13 28.53
C GLU A 203 -37.21 -5.31 29.19
N LYS A 204 -36.46 -6.27 29.77
CA LYS A 204 -37.03 -7.40 30.52
C LYS A 204 -37.80 -6.94 31.75
N GLU A 205 -37.28 -5.94 32.48
CA GLU A 205 -37.97 -5.36 33.64
C GLU A 205 -39.27 -4.66 33.23
N LYS A 206 -39.24 -3.87 32.15
CA LYS A 206 -40.43 -3.21 31.60
C LYS A 206 -41.50 -4.23 31.20
N ARG A 207 -41.13 -5.29 30.48
CA ARG A 207 -42.03 -6.40 30.13
C ARG A 207 -42.64 -7.08 31.37
N ARG A 208 -41.85 -7.29 32.43
CA ARG A 208 -42.35 -7.84 33.71
C ARG A 208 -43.36 -6.91 34.39
N LYS A 209 -43.09 -5.59 34.42
CA LYS A 209 -44.02 -4.59 34.97
C LYS A 209 -45.33 -4.54 34.18
N GLU A 210 -45.26 -4.54 32.86
CA GLU A 210 -46.44 -4.58 31.98
C GLU A 210 -47.26 -5.85 32.19
N TYR A 211 -46.62 -7.02 32.23
CA TYR A 211 -47.29 -8.29 32.51
C TYR A 211 -47.99 -8.28 33.88
N ASN A 212 -47.31 -7.82 34.94
CA ASN A 212 -47.88 -7.72 36.28
C ASN A 212 -49.07 -6.73 36.33
N ALA A 213 -48.98 -5.59 35.65
CA ALA A 213 -50.06 -4.62 35.55
C ALA A 213 -51.28 -5.18 34.81
N GLN A 214 -51.08 -5.90 33.70
CA GLN A 214 -52.16 -6.59 32.98
C GLN A 214 -52.86 -7.62 33.86
N ARG A 215 -52.09 -8.45 34.57
CA ARG A 215 -52.57 -9.43 35.55
C ARG A 215 -53.42 -8.78 36.65
N ALA A 216 -52.95 -7.66 37.22
CA ALA A 216 -53.66 -6.93 38.27
C ALA A 216 -54.97 -6.30 37.75
N ALA A 217 -54.95 -5.72 36.55
CA ALA A 217 -56.14 -5.16 35.92
C ALA A 217 -57.22 -6.22 35.63
N LEU A 218 -56.80 -7.42 35.21
CA LEU A 218 -57.72 -8.55 34.99
C LEU A 218 -58.38 -8.98 36.30
N ALA A 219 -57.59 -9.13 37.37
CA ALA A 219 -58.10 -9.46 38.70
C ALA A 219 -59.06 -8.38 39.25
N ALA A 220 -58.75 -7.09 39.04
CA ALA A 220 -59.64 -5.99 39.42
C ALA A 220 -60.97 -6.04 38.64
N LYS A 221 -60.94 -6.33 37.33
CA LYS A 221 -62.14 -6.52 36.52
C LYS A 221 -62.99 -7.70 37.01
N GLU A 222 -62.37 -8.82 37.37
CA GLU A 222 -63.09 -9.97 37.95
C GLU A 222 -63.71 -9.63 39.30
N GLN A 223 -62.99 -8.91 40.18
CA GLN A 223 -63.56 -8.42 41.44
C GLN A 223 -64.73 -7.47 41.21
N GLN A 224 -64.62 -6.57 40.23
CA GLN A 224 -65.70 -5.67 39.83
C GLN A 224 -66.92 -6.47 39.35
N LYS A 225 -66.69 -7.52 38.53
CA LYS A 225 -67.74 -8.40 38.02
C LYS A 225 -68.44 -9.14 39.16
N LYS A 226 -67.68 -9.70 40.11
CA LYS A 226 -68.22 -10.34 41.32
C LYS A 226 -69.04 -9.36 42.17
N LYS A 227 -68.55 -8.14 42.40
CA LYS A 227 -69.30 -7.07 43.11
C LYS A 227 -70.58 -6.67 42.36
N ASN A 228 -70.54 -6.60 41.03
CA ASN A 228 -71.71 -6.27 40.20
C ASN A 228 -72.73 -7.42 40.18
N GLU A 229 -72.27 -8.68 40.17
CA GLU A 229 -73.12 -9.87 40.29
C GLU A 229 -73.76 -9.96 41.68
N GLU A 230 -73.03 -9.63 42.76
CA GLU A 230 -73.60 -9.51 44.11
C GLU A 230 -74.64 -8.38 44.19
N LYS A 231 -74.39 -7.21 43.59
CA LYS A 231 -75.39 -6.14 43.46
C LYS A 231 -76.61 -6.58 42.66
N LYS A 232 -76.42 -7.32 41.56
CA LYS A 232 -77.53 -7.91 40.78
C LYS A 232 -78.31 -8.96 41.56
N LYS A 233 -77.66 -9.79 42.39
CA LYS A 233 -78.36 -10.75 43.28
C LYS A 233 -79.14 -10.05 44.39
N LYS A 234 -78.63 -8.93 44.91
CA LYS A 234 -79.39 -8.07 45.85
C LYS A 234 -80.57 -7.35 45.19
N ASN A 235 -80.49 -7.01 43.90
CA ASN A 235 -81.59 -6.41 43.14
C ASN A 235 -82.52 -7.44 42.46
N GLY A 236 -82.12 -8.71 42.35
CA GLY A 236 -82.82 -9.80 41.68
C GLY A 236 -83.84 -10.57 42.55
N GLN A 237 -84.03 -10.15 43.80
CA GLN A 237 -85.20 -10.58 44.60
C GLN A 237 -86.50 -9.83 44.21
N ALA A 238 -86.49 -9.07 43.11
CA ALA A 238 -87.68 -8.41 42.56
C ALA A 238 -87.74 -8.53 41.03
N ALA A 239 -87.93 -9.75 40.50
CA ALA A 239 -88.67 -10.02 39.25
C ALA A 239 -88.51 -11.49 38.86
N GLY A 240 -89.61 -12.24 38.93
CA GLY A 240 -89.72 -13.57 38.32
C GLY A 240 -90.39 -13.51 36.95
N MET A 241 -90.17 -14.59 36.20
CA MET A 241 -91.09 -15.21 35.22
C MET A 241 -90.84 -14.99 33.70
N VAL A 242 -90.41 -16.10 33.07
CA VAL A 242 -90.80 -16.66 31.74
C VAL A 242 -90.31 -16.00 30.44
N LEU A 243 -89.54 -16.73 29.61
CA LEU A 243 -90.00 -17.47 28.39
C LEU A 243 -88.81 -18.13 27.64
N MET A 244 -89.05 -19.33 27.09
CA MET A 244 -88.20 -20.02 26.12
C MET A 244 -88.26 -19.37 24.73
N SER A 245 -87.13 -19.31 24.02
CA SER A 245 -87.08 -19.50 22.56
C SER A 245 -85.67 -19.78 22.05
N ASN A 246 -85.60 -20.73 21.11
CA ASN A 246 -84.45 -21.17 20.34
C ASN A 246 -83.89 -20.06 19.44
N VAL A 247 -82.55 -19.95 19.33
CA VAL A 247 -81.87 -19.57 18.08
C VAL A 247 -80.49 -20.27 18.03
N LEU A 248 -80.32 -21.11 17.01
CA LEU A 248 -79.03 -21.57 16.48
C LEU A 248 -78.13 -20.38 16.15
N SER A 249 -76.84 -20.42 16.49
CA SER A 249 -75.74 -20.24 15.51
C SER A 249 -74.37 -20.03 16.16
N ALA A 250 -73.40 -20.73 15.56
CA ALA A 250 -71.99 -20.35 15.38
C ALA A 250 -71.06 -20.41 16.60
N ASP A 251 -70.49 -21.60 16.80
CA ASP A 251 -69.09 -21.78 17.16
C ASP A 251 -68.19 -20.87 16.31
N LYS A 252 -67.59 -19.86 16.93
CA LYS A 252 -66.45 -19.14 16.34
C LYS A 252 -65.18 -19.55 17.08
N LYS A 253 -64.65 -20.69 16.66
CA LYS A 253 -63.29 -21.15 16.96
C LYS A 253 -62.31 -20.11 16.42
N VAL A 254 -61.73 -19.28 17.29
CA VAL A 254 -60.62 -18.39 16.92
C VAL A 254 -59.39 -19.27 16.70
N VAL A 255 -59.21 -19.72 15.47
CA VAL A 255 -57.92 -20.23 14.98
C VAL A 255 -57.00 -19.03 14.87
N VAL A 256 -55.99 -18.97 15.75
CA VAL A 256 -54.85 -18.08 15.57
C VAL A 256 -54.04 -18.64 14.40
N GLU A 257 -54.23 -18.04 13.23
CA GLU A 257 -53.40 -18.26 12.06
C GLU A 257 -51.98 -17.76 12.37
N SER A 258 -51.03 -18.69 12.44
CA SER A 258 -49.62 -18.36 12.57
C SER A 258 -49.13 -17.72 11.28
N ALA A 259 -48.64 -16.48 11.37
CA ALA A 259 -48.02 -15.76 10.27
C ALA A 259 -46.93 -16.61 9.57
N PRO A 260 -46.84 -16.56 8.22
CA PRO A 260 -45.81 -17.29 7.51
C PRO A 260 -44.44 -16.67 7.78
N LYS A 261 -43.50 -17.48 8.27
CA LYS A 261 -42.08 -17.09 8.37
C LYS A 261 -41.57 -16.73 6.97
N PRO A 262 -40.76 -15.68 6.81
CA PRO A 262 -40.21 -15.32 5.51
C PRO A 262 -39.25 -16.43 5.07
N ARG A 263 -39.55 -17.09 3.94
CA ARG A 263 -38.61 -17.98 3.26
C ARG A 263 -37.40 -17.12 2.87
N ARG A 264 -36.30 -17.23 3.62
CA ARG A 264 -35.02 -16.61 3.24
C ARG A 264 -34.62 -17.21 1.90
N SER A 265 -34.62 -16.39 0.85
CA SER A 265 -34.19 -16.79 -0.48
C SER A 265 -32.76 -17.33 -0.40
N LEU A 266 -32.58 -18.62 -0.76
CA LEU A 266 -31.26 -19.26 -0.87
C LEU A 266 -30.36 -18.50 -1.83
N VAL A 267 -30.93 -17.94 -2.90
CA VAL A 267 -30.21 -17.07 -3.84
C VAL A 267 -29.70 -15.81 -3.15
N GLY A 268 -30.51 -15.19 -2.28
CA GLY A 268 -30.10 -14.03 -1.49
C GLY A 268 -29.05 -14.36 -0.42
N LEU A 269 -29.05 -15.60 0.10
CA LEU A 269 -28.01 -16.07 1.02
C LEU A 269 -26.68 -16.31 0.29
N LEU A 270 -26.73 -16.94 -0.89
CA LEU A 270 -25.58 -17.17 -1.76
C LEU A 270 -24.96 -15.84 -2.24
N PHE A 271 -25.78 -14.87 -2.62
CA PHE A 271 -25.30 -13.55 -3.02
C PHE A 271 -24.66 -12.78 -1.84
N LYS A 272 -25.22 -12.91 -0.63
CA LYS A 272 -24.60 -12.35 0.59
C LYS A 272 -23.29 -13.03 0.94
N LEU A 273 -23.21 -14.36 0.81
CA LEU A 273 -21.95 -15.09 1.02
C LEU A 273 -20.89 -14.72 -0.01
N LEU A 274 -21.28 -14.60 -1.28
CA LEU A 274 -20.40 -14.15 -2.36
C LEU A 274 -19.90 -12.73 -2.10
N LEU A 275 -20.79 -11.81 -1.70
CA LEU A 275 -20.40 -10.43 -1.38
C LEU A 275 -19.45 -10.37 -0.18
N LEU A 276 -19.70 -11.16 0.88
CA LEU A 276 -18.81 -11.26 2.04
C LEU A 276 -17.45 -11.86 1.69
N LEU A 277 -17.41 -12.87 0.81
CA LEU A 277 -16.18 -13.46 0.30
C LEU A 277 -15.37 -12.43 -0.49
N LEU A 278 -16.01 -11.68 -1.40
CA LEU A 278 -15.38 -10.63 -2.19
C LEU A 278 -14.86 -9.49 -1.30
N LEU A 279 -15.61 -9.08 -0.29
CA LEU A 279 -15.17 -8.11 0.72
C LEU A 279 -13.97 -8.61 1.53
N GLY A 280 -13.95 -9.90 1.88
CA GLY A 280 -12.83 -10.55 2.56
C GLY A 280 -11.57 -10.57 1.71
N LEU A 281 -11.68 -10.99 0.45
CA LEU A 281 -10.58 -11.01 -0.51
C LEU A 281 -10.05 -9.60 -0.79
N ALA A 282 -10.94 -8.61 -0.95
CA ALA A 282 -10.56 -7.20 -1.08
C ALA A 282 -9.84 -6.68 0.17
N GLY A 283 -10.26 -7.10 1.37
CA GLY A 283 -9.59 -6.76 2.62
C GLY A 283 -8.18 -7.34 2.73
N VAL A 284 -7.98 -8.60 2.32
CA VAL A 284 -6.66 -9.25 2.27
C VAL A 284 -5.76 -8.57 1.24
N ALA A 285 -6.27 -8.31 0.04
CA ALA A 285 -5.57 -7.56 -1.01
C ALA A 285 -5.15 -6.16 -0.56
N ALA A 286 -6.07 -5.42 0.06
CA ALA A 286 -5.81 -4.09 0.61
C ALA A 286 -4.75 -4.14 1.72
N SER A 287 -4.81 -5.15 2.58
CA SER A 287 -3.81 -5.35 3.64
C SER A 287 -2.43 -5.65 3.06
N CYS A 288 -2.32 -6.52 2.05
CA CYS A 288 -1.05 -6.82 1.36
C CYS A 288 -0.47 -5.60 0.60
N ARG A 289 -1.30 -4.64 0.19
CA ARG A 289 -0.89 -3.42 -0.56
C ARG A 289 -0.58 -2.22 0.31
N LEU A 290 -1.38 -1.96 1.34
CA LEU A 290 -1.33 -0.75 2.18
C LEU A 290 -0.46 -0.89 3.43
N THR A 291 0.06 -2.09 3.71
CA THR A 291 0.96 -2.35 4.85
C THR A 291 2.33 -2.83 4.38
N GLU A 292 3.32 -2.87 5.29
CA GLU A 292 4.70 -3.31 4.99
C GLU A 292 4.83 -4.81 4.62
N LEU A 293 3.72 -5.57 4.56
CA LEU A 293 3.67 -6.98 4.14
C LEU A 293 3.91 -7.21 2.64
N GLN A 294 4.18 -6.15 1.86
CA GLN A 294 4.41 -6.24 0.41
C GLN A 294 5.50 -7.25 -0.01
N ARG A 295 6.46 -7.55 0.87
CA ARG A 295 7.60 -8.45 0.59
C ARG A 295 7.49 -9.85 1.23
N GLU A 296 6.39 -10.15 1.92
CA GLU A 296 6.17 -11.49 2.48
C GLU A 296 5.70 -12.48 1.41
N ALA A 297 6.14 -13.75 1.52
CA ALA A 297 5.91 -14.80 0.52
C ALA A 297 4.43 -15.04 0.17
N VAL A 298 3.51 -14.69 1.09
CA VAL A 298 2.06 -14.83 0.90
C VAL A 298 1.47 -13.68 0.06
N CYS A 299 2.03 -12.47 0.15
CA CYS A 299 1.50 -11.29 -0.52
C CYS A 299 2.08 -11.07 -1.92
N VAL A 300 3.25 -11.65 -2.24
CA VAL A 300 3.86 -11.57 -3.59
C VAL A 300 2.94 -12.08 -4.71
N PRO A 301 2.39 -13.31 -4.66
CA PRO A 301 1.49 -13.80 -5.71
C PRO A 301 0.15 -13.04 -5.75
N ILE A 302 -0.34 -12.56 -4.60
CA ILE A 302 -1.58 -11.78 -4.50
C ILE A 302 -1.41 -10.41 -5.18
N ASN A 303 -0.28 -9.74 -4.95
CA ASN A 303 0.03 -8.45 -5.55
C ASN A 303 0.25 -8.55 -7.06
N ALA A 304 0.89 -9.63 -7.55
CA ALA A 304 1.05 -9.91 -8.97
C ALA A 304 -0.30 -10.13 -9.66
N ALA A 305 -1.17 -10.96 -9.10
CA ALA A 305 -2.51 -11.22 -9.64
C ALA A 305 -3.39 -9.95 -9.66
N LEU A 306 -3.21 -9.04 -8.70
CA LEU A 306 -3.89 -7.74 -8.68
C LEU A 306 -3.37 -6.79 -9.76
N ASP A 307 -2.07 -6.74 -10.01
CA ASP A 307 -1.49 -5.92 -11.07
C ASP A 307 -1.87 -6.44 -12.47
N ASP A 308 -1.89 -7.76 -12.66
CA ASP A 308 -2.40 -8.40 -13.88
C ASP A 308 -3.90 -8.10 -14.09
N GLY A 309 -4.69 -8.14 -13.00
CA GLY A 309 -6.11 -7.78 -13.06
C GLY A 309 -6.36 -6.29 -13.35
N LEU A 310 -5.55 -5.39 -12.77
CA LEU A 310 -5.65 -3.94 -12.98
C LEU A 310 -5.18 -3.52 -14.37
N SER A 311 -4.13 -4.17 -14.90
CA SER A 311 -3.65 -3.94 -16.26
C SER A 311 -4.68 -4.42 -17.28
N TRP A 312 -5.25 -5.62 -17.10
CA TRP A 312 -6.35 -6.11 -17.91
C TRP A 312 -7.57 -5.17 -17.83
N ALA A 313 -7.94 -4.68 -16.64
CA ALA A 313 -9.05 -3.74 -16.48
C ALA A 313 -8.81 -2.40 -17.20
N ARG A 314 -7.57 -1.87 -17.17
CA ARG A 314 -7.19 -0.67 -17.94
C ARG A 314 -7.26 -0.90 -19.44
N GLU A 315 -6.84 -2.08 -19.90
CA GLU A 315 -6.92 -2.44 -21.32
C GLU A 315 -8.38 -2.50 -21.78
N GLN A 316 -9.28 -3.06 -20.95
CA GLN A 316 -10.72 -3.05 -21.21
C GLN A 316 -11.34 -1.65 -21.15
N GLU A 317 -10.84 -0.74 -20.31
CA GLU A 317 -11.32 0.66 -20.28
C GLU A 317 -11.03 1.36 -21.63
N GLY A 318 -9.88 1.10 -22.24
CA GLY A 318 -9.56 1.57 -23.58
C GLY A 318 -10.53 1.04 -24.64
N VAL A 319 -10.79 -0.27 -24.61
CA VAL A 319 -11.74 -0.94 -25.52
C VAL A 319 -13.16 -0.40 -25.35
N VAL A 320 -13.62 -0.22 -24.11
CA VAL A 320 -14.95 0.33 -23.80
C VAL A 320 -15.07 1.78 -24.23
N ARG A 321 -14.06 2.63 -23.99
CA ARG A 321 -14.05 4.03 -24.46
C ARG A 321 -14.11 4.10 -25.99
N GLN A 322 -13.39 3.23 -26.68
CA GLN A 322 -13.38 3.18 -28.14
C GLN A 322 -14.72 2.68 -28.69
N LEU A 323 -15.35 1.69 -28.05
CA LEU A 323 -16.71 1.24 -28.38
C LEU A 323 -17.75 2.35 -28.17
N VAL A 324 -17.68 3.08 -27.06
CA VAL A 324 -18.59 4.21 -26.78
C VAL A 324 -18.39 5.34 -27.78
N GLN A 325 -17.15 5.64 -28.16
CA GLN A 325 -16.87 6.64 -29.20
C GLN A 325 -17.40 6.20 -30.56
N ASN A 326 -17.15 4.95 -30.96
CA ASN A 326 -17.66 4.40 -32.23
C ASN A 326 -19.19 4.43 -32.28
N LEU A 327 -19.87 4.06 -31.19
CA LEU A 327 -21.32 4.12 -31.06
C LEU A 327 -21.83 5.58 -31.11
N SER A 328 -21.12 6.50 -30.47
CA SER A 328 -21.49 7.93 -30.51
C SER A 328 -21.31 8.55 -31.90
N THR A 329 -20.28 8.16 -32.63
CA THR A 329 -20.03 8.64 -34.00
C THR A 329 -21.07 8.06 -34.97
N ALA A 330 -21.35 6.76 -34.87
CA ALA A 330 -22.40 6.11 -35.66
C ALA A 330 -23.79 6.71 -35.38
N ALA A 331 -24.09 7.07 -34.12
CA ALA A 331 -25.33 7.76 -33.77
C ALA A 331 -25.42 9.18 -34.36
N LYS A 332 -24.30 9.91 -34.46
CA LYS A 332 -24.25 11.24 -35.11
C LYS A 332 -24.46 11.14 -36.62
N GLU A 333 -23.80 10.20 -37.29
CA GLU A 333 -23.97 9.97 -38.73
C GLU A 333 -25.42 9.56 -39.08
N PHE A 334 -26.07 8.79 -38.20
CA PHE A 334 -27.48 8.43 -38.36
C PHE A 334 -28.42 9.62 -38.17
N LEU A 335 -28.09 10.55 -37.26
CA LEU A 335 -28.87 11.78 -37.06
C LEU A 335 -28.69 12.78 -38.21
N GLU A 336 -27.49 12.88 -38.77
CA GLU A 336 -27.22 13.76 -39.92
C GLU A 336 -27.84 13.23 -41.22
N SER A 337 -27.83 11.91 -41.45
CA SER A 337 -28.50 11.29 -42.61
C SER A 337 -30.03 11.33 -42.54
N THR A 338 -30.62 11.43 -41.35
CA THR A 338 -32.07 11.60 -41.19
C THR A 338 -32.53 13.07 -41.32
N GLN A 339 -31.63 14.04 -41.14
CA GLN A 339 -31.92 15.46 -41.39
C GLN A 339 -31.81 15.84 -42.88
N THR A 340 -30.91 15.22 -43.64
CA THR A 340 -30.78 15.45 -45.10
C THR A 340 -31.87 14.78 -45.94
N SER A 341 -32.69 13.91 -45.34
CA SER A 341 -33.84 13.27 -46.00
C SER A 341 -35.16 14.05 -45.86
N LYS A 342 -35.16 15.16 -45.11
CA LYS A 342 -36.36 15.99 -44.84
C LYS A 342 -36.34 17.39 -45.47
N ASN A 343 -35.32 17.72 -46.25
CA ASN A 343 -35.28 18.84 -47.18
C ASN A 343 -35.25 18.30 -48.61
#